data_AF-A0A957J641-F1
#
_entry.id   AF-A0A957J641-F1
#
_cell.length_a   1.000
_cell.length_b   1.000
_cell.length_c   1.000
_cell.angle_alpha   90.00
_cell.angle_beta   90.00
_cell.angle_gamma   90.00
#
_symmetry.space_group_name_H-M   'P 1'
#
loop_
_entity.id
_entity.type
_entity.pdbx_description
1 polymer ?
#
loop_
_entity_poly.entity_id
_entity_poly.type
_entity_poly.pdbx_seq_one_letter_code
_entity_poly.pdbx_strand_id
1 'polypeptide(L)'
;SVLALAWAYVQFGTTPPAGWVLYGVKPVIIAVVAQALWLLGRKAVTDKLSGVVALGVLGLYFAGLNELLLLALGGLVVMVVKNRQHLRGNGAAALLPLSGLSLPALVVNTAVSFNLTTLFLTFLKIGSVLYGSGYVLLAFLHGDFVERLGWLTDQQLIDAIAIGQLTPGPVFTTATFVGYVLGGVPAALLATLGIFLPAFIFVALSTRLIPWMRRSVWASALLDGVNAASMGLMTAVTWQLLRAAVFDSWTALLLLAAAVLLFSFKLNTTWLIAGGALVGWLVQM
;
A
#
# COMPACT_ATOMS: atom_id res chain seq x y z
N SER A 1 12.91 -16.40 7.12
CA SER A 1 13.80 -15.86 6.09
C SER A 1 13.86 -14.33 6.13
N VAL A 2 12.75 -13.59 5.99
CA VAL A 2 12.76 -12.11 6.00
C VAL A 2 13.13 -11.51 7.36
N LEU A 3 12.65 -12.09 8.47
CA LEU A 3 12.96 -11.58 9.83
C LEU A 3 14.43 -11.80 10.21
N ALA A 4 15.03 -12.92 9.78
CA ALA A 4 16.47 -13.16 9.94
C ALA A 4 17.32 -12.18 9.12
N LEU A 5 16.89 -11.85 7.90
CA LEU A 5 17.54 -10.83 7.06
C LEU A 5 17.37 -9.41 7.62
N ALA A 6 16.20 -9.09 8.20
CA ALA A 6 15.95 -7.81 8.86
C ALA A 6 16.76 -7.65 10.14
N TRP A 7 16.84 -8.70 10.97
CA TRP A 7 17.68 -8.73 12.17
C TRP A 7 19.17 -8.59 11.81
N ALA A 8 19.64 -9.31 10.79
CA ALA A 8 21.01 -9.18 10.30
C ALA A 8 21.30 -7.80 9.70
N TYR A 9 20.35 -7.19 8.99
CA TYR A 9 20.50 -5.82 8.48
C TYR A 9 20.59 -4.78 9.61
N VAL A 10 19.82 -4.92 10.67
CA VAL A 10 19.86 -3.98 11.81
C VAL A 10 21.15 -4.15 12.63
N GLN A 11 21.62 -5.38 12.81
CA GLN A 11 22.86 -5.66 13.55
C GLN A 11 24.13 -5.36 12.75
N PHE A 12 24.14 -5.66 11.45
CA PHE A 12 25.35 -5.62 10.62
C PHE A 12 25.31 -4.59 9.48
N GLY A 13 24.20 -3.88 9.27
CA GLY A 13 24.04 -2.93 8.15
C GLY A 13 24.98 -1.73 8.19
N THR A 14 25.60 -1.46 9.35
CA THR A 14 26.65 -0.44 9.53
C THR A 14 28.07 -1.00 9.42
N THR A 15 28.24 -2.31 9.24
CA THR A 15 29.56 -2.94 9.07
C THR A 15 30.04 -2.81 7.60
N PRO A 16 31.34 -2.55 7.35
CA PRO A 16 31.89 -2.35 6.00
C PRO A 16 31.52 -3.46 4.98
N PRO A 17 31.52 -4.77 5.33
CA PRO A 17 31.18 -5.83 4.39
C PRO A 17 29.70 -5.85 3.95
N ALA A 18 28.78 -5.45 4.83
CA ALA A 18 27.36 -5.36 4.50
C ALA A 18 27.07 -4.21 3.52
N GLY A 19 27.83 -3.12 3.65
CA GLY A 19 27.82 -2.00 2.69
C GLY A 19 28.13 -2.47 1.27
N TRP A 20 29.10 -3.38 1.10
CA TRP A 20 29.55 -3.84 -0.22
C TRP A 20 28.55 -4.71 -0.96
N VAL A 21 27.88 -5.61 -0.24
CA VAL A 21 26.80 -6.42 -0.82
C VAL A 21 25.59 -5.55 -1.18
N LEU A 22 25.22 -4.61 -0.31
CA LEU A 22 24.11 -3.68 -0.56
C LEU A 22 24.41 -2.70 -1.70
N TYR A 23 25.67 -2.34 -1.91
CA TYR A 23 26.13 -1.49 -3.01
C TYR A 23 25.85 -2.13 -4.38
N GLY A 24 26.07 -3.44 -4.52
CA GLY A 24 25.75 -4.18 -5.75
C GLY A 24 24.26 -4.55 -5.91
N VAL A 25 23.56 -4.80 -4.81
CA VAL A 25 22.15 -5.24 -4.84
C VAL A 25 21.17 -4.10 -5.10
N LYS A 26 21.38 -2.90 -4.54
CA LYS A 26 20.47 -1.76 -4.68
C LYS A 26 20.20 -1.37 -6.15
N PRO A 27 21.21 -1.19 -7.02
CA PRO A 27 20.98 -0.84 -8.43
C PRO A 27 20.21 -1.93 -9.19
N VAL A 28 20.44 -3.20 -8.84
CA VAL A 28 19.78 -4.35 -9.46
C VAL A 28 18.29 -4.40 -9.12
N ILE A 29 17.94 -4.20 -7.84
CA ILE A 29 16.53 -4.13 -7.42
C ILE A 29 15.81 -2.99 -8.17
N ILE A 30 16.47 -1.85 -8.34
CA ILE A 30 15.88 -0.72 -9.05
C ILE A 30 15.70 -1.00 -10.53
N ALA A 31 16.65 -1.69 -11.17
CA ALA A 31 16.49 -2.14 -12.55
C ALA A 31 15.29 -3.09 -12.71
N VAL A 32 15.06 -3.99 -11.76
CA VAL A 32 13.89 -4.88 -11.72
C VAL A 32 12.60 -4.08 -11.56
N VAL A 33 12.56 -3.13 -10.63
CA VAL A 33 11.40 -2.24 -10.43
C VAL A 33 11.13 -1.44 -11.71
N ALA A 34 12.15 -0.84 -12.32
CA ALA A 34 12.03 -0.09 -13.57
C ALA A 34 11.53 -0.96 -14.73
N GLN A 35 11.99 -2.21 -14.84
CA GLN A 35 11.49 -3.15 -15.85
C GLN A 35 10.01 -3.49 -15.63
N ALA A 36 9.62 -3.76 -14.38
CA ALA A 36 8.22 -4.03 -14.04
C ALA A 36 7.34 -2.82 -14.40
N LEU A 37 7.81 -1.60 -14.12
CA LEU A 37 7.10 -0.39 -14.51
C LEU A 37 6.98 -0.22 -16.01
N TRP A 38 8.03 -0.51 -16.78
CA TRP A 38 7.95 -0.43 -18.23
C TRP A 38 6.90 -1.40 -18.81
N LEU A 39 6.86 -2.64 -18.27
CA LEU A 39 5.92 -3.67 -18.70
C LEU A 39 4.46 -3.33 -18.32
N LEU A 40 4.23 -2.81 -17.12
CA LEU A 40 2.90 -2.40 -16.67
C LEU A 40 2.45 -1.09 -17.35
N GLY A 41 3.37 -0.15 -17.55
CA GLY A 41 3.10 1.17 -18.13
C GLY A 41 2.60 1.12 -19.56
N ARG A 42 3.19 0.26 -20.39
CA ARG A 42 2.70 0.04 -21.75
C ARG A 42 1.26 -0.49 -21.81
N LYS A 43 0.79 -1.17 -20.75
CA LYS A 43 -0.59 -1.67 -20.67
C LYS A 43 -1.55 -0.67 -20.03
N ALA A 44 -1.05 0.19 -19.14
CA ALA A 44 -1.87 1.12 -18.37
C ALA A 44 -2.04 2.51 -19.01
N VAL A 45 -1.07 2.98 -19.82
CA VAL A 45 -1.15 4.25 -20.54
C VAL A 45 -1.40 3.98 -22.02
N THR A 46 -2.67 3.88 -22.39
CA THR A 46 -3.10 3.57 -23.75
C THR A 46 -3.52 4.81 -24.55
N ASP A 47 -3.81 5.93 -23.89
CA ASP A 47 -4.48 7.09 -24.50
C ASP A 47 -3.74 8.42 -24.21
N LYS A 48 -3.82 9.40 -25.14
CA LYS A 48 -3.07 10.68 -25.02
C LYS A 48 -3.43 11.45 -23.74
N LEU A 49 -4.70 11.42 -23.34
CA LEU A 49 -5.17 12.06 -22.11
C LEU A 49 -4.60 11.39 -20.85
N SER A 50 -4.54 10.06 -20.84
CA SER A 50 -3.93 9.28 -19.75
C SER A 50 -2.44 9.61 -19.61
N GLY A 51 -1.73 9.80 -20.72
CA GLY A 51 -0.33 10.24 -20.71
C GLY A 51 -0.12 11.62 -20.09
N VAL A 52 -0.98 12.58 -20.42
CA VAL A 52 -0.92 13.95 -19.85
C VAL A 52 -1.22 13.94 -18.35
N VAL A 53 -2.20 13.15 -17.89
CA VAL A 53 -2.52 13.04 -16.46
C VAL A 53 -1.39 12.33 -15.70
N ALA A 54 -0.78 11.30 -16.26
CA ALA A 54 0.37 10.65 -15.66
C ALA A 54 1.55 11.63 -15.46
N LEU A 55 1.83 12.47 -16.46
CA LEU A 55 2.85 13.53 -16.36
C LEU A 55 2.48 14.62 -15.35
N GLY A 56 1.20 15.02 -15.30
CA GLY A 56 0.70 15.99 -14.32
C GLY A 56 0.81 15.49 -12.88
N VAL A 57 0.42 14.23 -12.64
CA VAL A 57 0.57 13.57 -11.34
C VAL A 57 2.05 13.44 -10.94
N LEU A 58 2.92 13.12 -11.89
CA LEU A 58 4.37 13.08 -11.68
C LEU A 58 4.90 14.46 -11.25
N GLY A 59 4.51 15.54 -11.92
CA GLY A 59 4.92 16.91 -11.54
C GLY A 59 4.39 17.34 -10.17
N LEU A 60 3.12 17.02 -9.88
CA LEU A 60 2.48 17.36 -8.60
C LEU A 60 3.00 16.54 -7.42
N TYR A 61 3.47 15.31 -7.66
CA TYR A 61 4.17 14.52 -6.66
C TYR A 61 5.45 15.21 -6.18
N PHE A 62 6.26 15.75 -7.10
CA PHE A 62 7.46 16.52 -6.74
C PHE A 62 7.14 17.85 -6.04
N ALA A 63 5.90 18.34 -6.12
CA ALA A 63 5.42 19.50 -5.37
C ALA A 63 4.99 19.16 -3.92
N GLY A 64 5.07 17.89 -3.50
CA GLY A 64 4.82 17.47 -2.11
C GLY A 64 3.37 17.18 -1.76
N LEU A 65 2.51 16.94 -2.76
CA LEU A 65 1.10 16.59 -2.53
C LEU A 65 0.94 15.11 -2.17
N ASN A 66 -0.02 14.80 -1.29
CA ASN A 66 -0.30 13.43 -0.83
C ASN A 66 -0.68 12.50 -2.01
N GLU A 67 -0.07 11.32 -2.03
CA GLU A 67 -0.22 10.29 -3.07
C GLU A 67 -1.68 9.86 -3.28
N LEU A 68 -2.44 9.80 -2.19
CA LEU A 68 -3.85 9.44 -2.19
C LEU A 68 -4.72 10.52 -2.85
N LEU A 69 -4.40 11.80 -2.61
CA LEU A 69 -5.04 12.92 -3.30
C LEU A 69 -4.69 12.91 -4.78
N LEU A 70 -3.45 12.60 -5.14
CA LEU A 70 -3.01 12.54 -6.53
C LEU A 70 -3.70 11.42 -7.32
N LEU A 71 -3.89 10.25 -6.70
CA LEU A 71 -4.66 9.14 -7.29
C LEU A 71 -6.14 9.52 -7.48
N ALA A 72 -6.76 10.11 -6.46
CA ALA A 72 -8.15 10.54 -6.53
C ALA A 72 -8.37 11.64 -7.57
N LEU A 73 -7.53 12.68 -7.57
CA LEU A 73 -7.59 13.79 -8.51
C LEU A 73 -7.28 13.35 -9.94
N GLY A 74 -6.28 12.50 -10.15
CA GLY A 74 -5.95 11.97 -11.48
C GLY A 74 -7.09 11.15 -12.08
N GLY A 75 -7.74 10.30 -11.27
CA GLY A 75 -8.96 9.60 -11.66
C GLY A 75 -10.09 10.56 -12.05
N LEU A 76 -10.38 11.54 -11.19
CA LEU A 76 -11.45 12.52 -11.42
C LEU A 76 -11.21 13.38 -12.65
N VAL A 77 -9.97 13.82 -12.90
CA VAL A 77 -9.61 14.64 -14.08
C VAL A 77 -9.87 13.87 -15.38
N VAL A 78 -9.44 12.62 -15.49
CA VAL A 78 -9.70 11.82 -16.71
C VAL A 78 -11.20 11.54 -16.87
N MET A 79 -11.92 11.23 -15.78
CA MET A 79 -13.37 11.04 -15.77
C MET A 79 -14.10 12.28 -16.31
N VAL A 80 -13.77 13.48 -15.81
CA VAL A 80 -14.42 14.73 -16.22
C VAL A 80 -14.04 15.11 -17.66
N VAL A 81 -12.75 15.00 -18.03
CA VAL A 81 -12.27 15.41 -19.37
C VAL A 81 -12.82 14.51 -20.47
N LYS A 82 -12.79 13.17 -20.31
CA LYS A 82 -13.35 12.24 -21.30
C LYS A 82 -14.87 12.37 -21.42
N ASN A 83 -15.54 12.87 -20.37
CA ASN A 83 -16.99 12.97 -20.35
C ASN A 83 -17.54 14.41 -20.54
N ARG A 84 -16.68 15.41 -20.84
CA ARG A 84 -17.12 16.80 -21.07
C ARG A 84 -18.15 16.97 -22.17
N GLN A 85 -18.19 16.09 -23.16
CA GLN A 85 -19.18 16.12 -24.24
C GLN A 85 -20.58 15.69 -23.77
N HIS A 86 -20.69 14.81 -22.78
CA HIS A 86 -21.98 14.42 -22.19
C HIS A 86 -22.44 15.40 -21.09
N LEU A 87 -21.51 16.05 -20.38
CA LEU A 87 -21.81 17.12 -19.41
C LEU A 87 -22.29 18.44 -20.07
N ARG A 88 -22.05 18.64 -21.37
CA ARG A 88 -22.60 19.78 -22.12
C ARG A 88 -24.08 19.62 -22.45
N GLY A 89 -24.64 18.40 -22.38
CA GLY A 89 -26.05 18.11 -22.64
C GLY A 89 -26.94 18.13 -21.40
N ASN A 90 -26.40 17.81 -20.22
CA ASN A 90 -27.14 17.86 -18.96
C ASN A 90 -26.43 18.80 -17.98
N GLY A 91 -26.93 20.04 -17.93
CA GLY A 91 -26.64 20.95 -16.83
C GLY A 91 -27.11 20.36 -15.50
N ALA A 92 -26.33 20.66 -14.46
CA ALA A 92 -26.62 20.45 -13.04
C ALA A 92 -26.72 19.00 -12.54
N ALA A 93 -25.73 18.63 -11.72
CA ALA A 93 -25.84 17.85 -10.47
C ALA A 93 -24.68 16.85 -10.32
N ALA A 94 -23.46 17.37 -10.12
CA ALA A 94 -22.46 16.67 -9.34
C ALA A 94 -22.35 17.39 -7.99
N LEU A 95 -23.45 17.36 -7.23
CA LEU A 95 -23.42 17.75 -5.83
C LEU A 95 -22.69 16.65 -5.07
N LEU A 96 -21.58 17.07 -4.47
CA LEU A 96 -20.75 16.36 -3.51
C LEU A 96 -21.62 15.64 -2.47
N PRO A 97 -21.37 14.36 -2.12
CA PRO A 97 -21.91 13.81 -0.88
C PRO A 97 -21.03 14.31 0.27
N LEU A 98 -21.21 15.57 0.67
CA LEU A 98 -20.72 16.12 1.93
C LEU A 98 -21.91 16.22 2.89
N SER A 99 -22.44 15.07 3.30
CA SER A 99 -23.44 15.00 4.35
C SER A 99 -23.24 13.71 5.14
N GLY A 100 -22.23 13.77 6.02
CA GLY A 100 -21.89 12.73 6.98
C GLY A 100 -21.14 13.30 8.18
N LEU A 101 -21.51 14.51 8.63
CA LEU A 101 -21.13 15.01 9.95
C LEU A 101 -21.90 14.21 11.00
N SER A 102 -21.26 13.17 11.53
CA SER A 102 -21.75 12.43 12.68
C SER A 102 -21.67 13.31 13.94
N LEU A 103 -22.80 13.52 14.60
CA LEU A 103 -22.87 14.10 15.95
C LEU A 103 -22.16 13.18 16.95
N PRO A 104 -21.43 13.71 17.96
CA PRO A 104 -20.88 12.89 19.02
C PRO A 104 -22.04 12.39 19.88
N ALA A 105 -22.32 11.09 19.84
CA ALA A 105 -23.22 10.47 20.80
C ALA A 105 -22.55 10.47 22.17
N LEU A 106 -23.23 10.95 23.21
CA LEU A 106 -22.81 10.74 24.60
C LEU A 106 -22.79 9.23 24.85
N VAL A 107 -21.59 8.67 25.00
CA VAL A 107 -21.39 7.28 25.40
C VAL A 107 -21.60 7.21 26.90
N VAL A 108 -22.71 6.61 27.32
CA VAL A 108 -22.88 6.15 28.69
C VAL A 108 -22.14 4.83 28.81
N ASN A 109 -21.00 4.84 29.51
CA ASN A 109 -20.22 3.63 29.81
C ASN A 109 -20.98 2.78 30.83
N THR A 110 -21.82 1.88 30.34
CA THR A 110 -22.19 0.67 31.06
C THR A 110 -21.21 -0.42 30.66
N ALA A 111 -20.63 -1.13 31.64
CA ALA A 111 -19.70 -2.23 31.37
C ALA A 111 -20.40 -3.28 30.49
N VAL A 112 -19.98 -3.38 29.24
CA VAL A 112 -20.57 -4.32 28.28
C VAL A 112 -20.01 -5.70 28.58
N SER A 113 -20.87 -6.66 28.91
CA SER A 113 -20.46 -8.06 29.07
C SER A 113 -19.79 -8.58 27.80
N PHE A 114 -18.68 -9.31 27.97
CA PHE A 114 -17.92 -9.87 26.85
C PHE A 114 -18.80 -10.74 25.95
N ASN A 115 -18.77 -10.48 24.64
CA ASN A 115 -19.57 -11.20 23.66
C ASN A 115 -18.81 -11.37 22.32
N LEU A 116 -18.70 -12.61 21.85
CA LEU A 116 -17.98 -12.96 20.61
C LEU A 116 -18.55 -12.28 19.36
N THR A 117 -19.87 -12.10 19.28
CA THR A 117 -20.53 -11.41 18.17
C THR A 117 -20.16 -9.93 18.15
N THR A 118 -20.13 -9.30 19.33
CA THR A 118 -19.74 -7.89 19.46
C THR A 118 -18.25 -7.69 19.14
N LEU A 119 -17.39 -8.64 19.52
CA LEU A 119 -15.99 -8.68 19.12
C LEU A 119 -15.86 -8.76 17.59
N PHE A 120 -16.53 -9.73 16.96
CA PHE A 120 -16.50 -9.91 15.50
C PHE A 120 -16.99 -8.66 14.76
N LEU A 121 -18.13 -8.08 15.17
CA LEU A 121 -18.69 -6.88 14.54
C LEU A 121 -17.80 -5.64 14.74
N THR A 122 -17.15 -5.52 15.90
CA THR A 122 -16.19 -4.44 16.15
C THR A 122 -14.99 -4.56 15.23
N PHE A 123 -14.40 -5.76 15.11
CA PHE A 123 -13.31 -5.99 14.16
C PHE A 123 -13.74 -5.83 12.69
N LEU A 124 -14.97 -6.21 12.35
CA LEU A 124 -15.56 -6.00 11.01
C LEU A 124 -15.69 -4.52 10.68
N LYS A 125 -16.17 -3.72 11.63
CA LYS A 125 -16.24 -2.25 11.52
C LYS A 125 -14.84 -1.67 11.33
N ILE A 126 -13.89 -2.06 12.18
CA ILE A 126 -12.50 -1.59 12.08
C ILE A 126 -11.93 -1.96 10.71
N GLY A 127 -12.04 -3.22 10.27
CA GLY A 127 -11.56 -3.67 8.96
C GLY A 127 -12.22 -2.99 7.76
N SER A 128 -13.44 -2.48 7.92
CA SER A 128 -14.18 -1.77 6.84
C SER A 128 -13.83 -0.29 6.76
N VAL A 129 -13.44 0.34 7.88
CA VAL A 129 -13.20 1.78 7.99
C VAL A 129 -11.70 2.11 8.01
N LEU A 130 -10.87 1.16 8.42
CA LEU A 130 -9.43 1.36 8.55
C LEU A 130 -8.81 1.69 7.18
N TYR A 131 -8.20 2.86 7.13
CA TYR A 131 -7.49 3.35 5.97
C TYR A 131 -6.17 3.96 6.41
N GLY A 132 -5.07 3.53 5.80
CA GLY A 132 -3.73 4.07 6.07
C GLY A 132 -2.83 3.16 6.90
N SER A 133 -1.93 3.78 7.68
CA SER A 133 -0.84 3.11 8.40
C SER A 133 -1.33 2.32 9.62
N GLY A 134 -0.48 1.41 10.11
CA GLY A 134 -0.77 0.59 11.30
C GLY A 134 -1.07 1.38 12.58
N TYR A 135 -0.69 2.67 12.65
CA TYR A 135 -0.99 3.54 13.79
C TYR A 135 -2.48 3.88 13.92
N VAL A 136 -3.20 3.98 12.80
CA VAL A 136 -4.65 4.25 12.81
C VAL A 136 -5.40 3.08 13.43
N LEU A 137 -4.94 1.85 13.18
CA LEU A 137 -5.48 0.64 13.82
C LEU A 137 -5.34 0.72 15.34
N LEU A 138 -4.20 1.21 15.86
CA LEU A 138 -3.98 1.33 17.30
C LEU A 138 -4.98 2.28 17.96
N ALA A 139 -5.26 3.43 17.34
CA ALA A 139 -6.26 4.37 17.83
C ALA A 139 -7.66 3.75 17.88
N PHE A 140 -8.04 2.97 16.86
CA PHE A 140 -9.30 2.24 16.87
C PHE A 140 -9.35 1.14 17.93
N LEU A 141 -8.26 0.41 18.13
CA LEU A 141 -8.21 -0.64 19.16
C LEU A 141 -8.30 -0.04 20.56
N HIS A 142 -7.60 1.07 20.81
CA HIS A 142 -7.67 1.78 22.09
C HIS A 142 -9.08 2.33 22.34
N GLY A 143 -9.62 3.13 21.42
CA GLY A 143 -10.95 3.72 21.58
C GLY A 143 -12.08 2.68 21.69
N ASP A 144 -12.03 1.59 20.91
CA ASP A 144 -13.10 0.59 20.94
C ASP A 144 -12.94 -0.44 22.08
N PHE A 145 -11.74 -0.98 22.33
CA PHE A 145 -11.55 -2.07 23.30
C PHE A 145 -11.13 -1.61 24.70
N VAL A 146 -10.50 -0.43 24.85
CA VAL A 146 -10.11 0.13 26.16
C VAL A 146 -11.16 1.12 26.64
N GLU A 147 -11.51 2.14 25.82
CA GLU A 147 -12.40 3.22 26.28
C GLU A 147 -13.88 2.85 26.23
N ARG A 148 -14.38 2.36 25.07
CA ARG A 148 -15.81 2.08 24.86
C ARG A 148 -16.27 0.78 25.50
N LEU A 149 -15.56 -0.33 25.24
CA LEU A 149 -15.98 -1.65 25.70
C LEU A 149 -15.41 -1.99 27.09
N GLY A 150 -14.28 -1.39 27.48
CA GLY A 150 -13.60 -1.68 28.74
C GLY A 150 -13.13 -3.13 28.85
N TRP A 151 -12.88 -3.80 27.72
CA TRP A 151 -12.50 -5.22 27.67
C TRP A 151 -10.99 -5.43 27.78
N LEU A 152 -10.20 -4.41 27.47
CA LEU A 152 -8.75 -4.40 27.62
C LEU A 152 -8.32 -3.25 28.52
N THR A 153 -7.20 -3.46 29.22
CA THR A 153 -6.45 -2.37 29.82
C THR A 153 -5.46 -1.77 28.81
N ASP A 154 -5.01 -0.54 29.05
CA ASP A 154 -3.92 0.08 28.26
C ASP A 154 -2.68 -0.83 28.22
N GLN A 155 -2.35 -1.48 29.34
CA GLN A 155 -1.22 -2.38 29.42
C GLN A 155 -1.40 -3.65 28.55
N GLN A 156 -2.58 -4.27 28.58
CA GLN A 156 -2.87 -5.42 27.71
C GLN A 156 -2.85 -5.05 26.23
N LEU A 157 -3.29 -3.83 25.89
CA LEU A 157 -3.19 -3.32 24.53
C LEU A 157 -1.73 -3.08 24.12
N ILE A 158 -0.91 -2.48 24.98
CA ILE A 158 0.53 -2.29 24.74
C ILE A 158 1.23 -3.63 24.54
N ASP A 159 0.95 -4.63 25.38
CA ASP A 159 1.51 -5.98 25.27
C ASP A 159 1.08 -6.63 23.94
N ALA A 160 -0.19 -6.49 23.56
CA ALA A 160 -0.69 -6.99 22.29
C ALA A 160 0.02 -6.36 21.09
N ILE A 161 0.27 -5.05 21.14
CA ILE A 161 0.98 -4.31 20.08
C ILE A 161 2.44 -4.78 20.01
N ALA A 162 3.12 -4.91 21.16
CA ALA A 162 4.49 -5.37 21.22
C ALA A 162 4.62 -6.76 20.58
N ILE A 163 3.74 -7.70 20.94
CA ILE A 163 3.73 -9.06 20.40
C ILE A 163 3.38 -9.06 18.90
N GLY A 164 2.41 -8.24 18.49
CA GLY A 164 2.02 -8.08 17.09
C GLY A 164 3.17 -7.63 16.20
N GLN A 165 4.01 -6.72 16.69
CA GLN A 165 5.17 -6.18 15.97
C GLN A 165 6.41 -7.08 16.03
N LEU A 166 6.53 -7.90 17.07
CA LEU A 166 7.57 -8.94 17.16
C LEU A 166 7.33 -10.07 16.15
N THR A 167 6.06 -10.33 15.81
CA THR A 167 5.70 -11.30 14.78
C THR A 167 5.91 -10.67 13.39
N PRO A 168 6.71 -11.25 12.49
CA PRO A 168 6.89 -10.73 11.14
C PRO A 168 5.54 -10.76 10.42
N GLY A 169 4.94 -9.60 10.21
CA GLY A 169 3.64 -9.51 9.58
C GLY A 169 3.11 -8.09 9.52
N PRO A 170 1.96 -7.90 8.87
CA PRO A 170 1.24 -6.65 8.93
C PRO A 170 0.75 -6.39 10.38
N VAL A 171 0.69 -5.13 10.80
CA VAL A 171 0.26 -4.69 12.16
C VAL A 171 -1.08 -5.29 12.60
N PHE A 172 -1.88 -5.74 11.64
CA PHE A 172 -3.12 -6.50 11.77
C PHE A 172 -2.97 -7.81 12.57
N THR A 173 -1.78 -8.40 12.72
CA THR A 173 -1.52 -9.55 13.61
C THR A 173 -1.89 -9.24 15.07
N THR A 174 -1.80 -7.98 15.48
CA THR A 174 -2.25 -7.49 16.80
C THR A 174 -3.73 -7.80 17.04
N ALA A 175 -4.59 -7.73 16.02
CA ALA A 175 -6.01 -8.03 16.14
C ALA A 175 -6.28 -9.49 16.54
N THR A 176 -5.51 -10.43 15.97
CA THR A 176 -5.57 -11.85 16.31
C THR A 176 -5.19 -12.08 17.78
N PHE A 177 -4.14 -11.40 18.25
CA PHE A 177 -3.70 -11.50 19.64
C PHE A 177 -4.70 -10.87 20.61
N VAL A 178 -5.25 -9.69 20.30
CA VAL A 178 -6.34 -9.07 21.06
C VAL A 178 -7.53 -10.03 21.18
N GLY A 179 -7.94 -10.65 20.07
CA GLY A 179 -8.99 -11.68 20.09
C GLY A 179 -8.64 -12.84 21.03
N TYR A 180 -7.40 -13.32 21.00
CA TYR A 180 -6.95 -14.39 21.88
C TYR A 180 -6.99 -14.01 23.37
N VAL A 181 -6.53 -12.80 23.73
CA VAL A 181 -6.56 -12.30 25.12
C VAL A 181 -7.98 -12.19 25.65
N LEU A 182 -8.93 -11.80 24.78
CA LEU A 182 -10.31 -11.56 25.18
C LEU A 182 -11.17 -12.83 25.31
N GLY A 183 -10.92 -13.86 24.49
CA GLY A 183 -11.78 -15.05 24.48
C GLY A 183 -11.14 -16.31 23.92
N GLY A 184 -9.80 -16.39 23.96
CA GLY A 184 -9.03 -17.54 23.49
C GLY A 184 -9.11 -17.77 21.98
N VAL A 185 -8.88 -19.01 21.56
CA VAL A 185 -8.84 -19.42 20.15
C VAL A 185 -10.07 -19.00 19.33
N PRO A 186 -11.33 -19.21 19.79
CA PRO A 186 -12.49 -18.83 18.97
C PRO A 186 -12.58 -17.31 18.76
N ALA A 187 -12.25 -16.51 19.78
CA ALA A 187 -12.20 -15.05 19.65
C ALA A 187 -11.04 -14.57 18.76
N ALA A 188 -9.88 -15.24 18.79
CA ALA A 188 -8.76 -14.95 17.89
C ALA A 188 -9.13 -15.18 16.41
N LEU A 189 -9.81 -16.30 16.12
CA LEU A 189 -10.29 -16.60 14.77
C LEU A 189 -11.33 -15.58 14.31
N LEU A 190 -12.30 -15.25 15.17
CA LEU A 190 -13.33 -14.25 14.84
C LEU A 190 -12.76 -12.84 14.68
N ALA A 191 -11.77 -12.43 15.49
CA ALA A 191 -11.09 -11.15 15.33
C ALA A 191 -10.39 -11.06 13.97
N THR A 192 -9.67 -12.13 13.60
CA THR A 192 -8.94 -12.22 12.33
C THR A 192 -9.90 -12.23 11.15
N LEU A 193 -10.97 -13.02 11.23
CA LEU A 193 -12.01 -13.03 10.20
C LEU A 193 -12.68 -11.66 10.10
N GLY A 194 -13.09 -11.05 11.21
CA GLY A 194 -13.74 -9.75 11.23
C GLY A 194 -12.90 -8.68 10.53
N ILE A 195 -11.61 -8.57 10.87
CA ILE A 195 -10.77 -7.51 10.32
C ILE A 195 -10.43 -7.70 8.82
N PHE A 196 -10.30 -8.94 8.34
CA PHE A 196 -9.94 -9.24 6.96
C PHE A 196 -11.13 -9.48 6.02
N LEU A 197 -12.30 -9.83 6.55
CA LEU A 197 -13.49 -10.14 5.75
C LEU A 197 -13.90 -9.00 4.79
N PRO A 198 -13.89 -7.71 5.19
CA PRO A 198 -14.22 -6.61 4.29
C PRO A 198 -13.28 -6.56 3.08
N ALA A 199 -11.97 -6.76 3.30
CA ALA A 199 -10.99 -6.79 2.23
C ALA A 199 -11.22 -7.96 1.26
N PHE A 200 -11.49 -9.16 1.77
CA PHE A 200 -11.83 -10.31 0.93
C PHE A 200 -13.12 -10.11 0.14
N ILE A 201 -14.14 -9.52 0.76
CA ILE A 201 -15.39 -9.13 0.09
C ILE A 201 -15.09 -8.13 -1.02
N PHE A 202 -14.32 -7.06 -0.75
CA PHE A 202 -13.95 -6.08 -1.76
C PHE A 202 -13.20 -6.70 -2.93
N VAL A 203 -12.23 -7.59 -2.68
CA VAL A 203 -11.49 -8.29 -3.72
C VAL A 203 -12.40 -9.22 -4.52
N ALA A 204 -13.24 -10.02 -3.85
CA ALA A 204 -14.19 -10.90 -4.52
C ALA A 204 -15.18 -10.11 -5.38
N LEU A 205 -15.77 -9.04 -4.82
CA LEU A 205 -16.66 -8.16 -5.56
C LEU A 205 -15.93 -7.47 -6.71
N SER A 206 -14.67 -7.08 -6.57
CA SER A 206 -13.93 -6.39 -7.64
C SER A 206 -13.93 -7.18 -8.95
N THR A 207 -13.83 -8.51 -8.89
CA THR A 207 -13.88 -9.38 -10.08
C THR A 207 -15.22 -9.31 -10.83
N ARG A 208 -16.32 -9.01 -10.13
CA ARG A 208 -17.67 -8.88 -10.71
C ARG A 208 -18.07 -7.42 -10.96
N LEU A 209 -17.64 -6.50 -10.10
CA LEU A 209 -17.95 -5.07 -10.16
C LEU A 209 -17.15 -4.38 -11.27
N ILE A 210 -15.86 -4.67 -11.40
CA ILE A 210 -15.00 -3.99 -12.40
C ILE A 210 -15.50 -4.20 -13.83
N PRO A 211 -15.89 -5.42 -14.26
CA PRO A 211 -16.49 -5.61 -15.59
C PRO A 211 -17.81 -4.88 -15.77
N TRP A 212 -18.65 -4.81 -14.72
CA TRP A 212 -19.92 -4.08 -14.76
C TRP A 212 -19.69 -2.56 -14.83
N MET A 213 -18.75 -2.03 -14.06
CA MET A 213 -18.33 -0.63 -14.08
C MET A 213 -17.72 -0.24 -15.43
N ARG A 214 -16.92 -1.12 -16.06
CA ARG A 214 -16.38 -0.88 -17.41
C ARG A 214 -17.44 -0.82 -18.52
N ARG A 215 -18.69 -1.23 -18.27
CA ARG A 215 -19.79 -1.02 -19.23
C ARG A 215 -20.26 0.45 -19.27
N SER A 216 -19.99 1.22 -18.22
CA SER A 216 -20.29 2.66 -18.18
C SER A 216 -19.10 3.48 -18.65
N VAL A 217 -19.35 4.45 -19.52
CA VAL A 217 -18.33 5.38 -20.06
C VAL A 217 -17.65 6.16 -18.94
N TRP A 218 -18.40 6.55 -17.90
CA TRP A 218 -17.88 7.32 -16.76
C TRP A 218 -16.94 6.49 -15.87
N ALA A 219 -17.37 5.28 -15.51
CA ALA A 219 -16.58 4.44 -14.61
C ALA A 219 -15.37 3.82 -15.33
N SER A 220 -15.45 3.55 -16.64
CA SER A 220 -14.26 3.19 -17.42
C SER A 220 -13.25 4.35 -17.46
N ALA A 221 -13.70 5.59 -17.69
CA ALA A 221 -12.80 6.75 -17.74
C ALA A 221 -12.13 7.04 -16.38
N LEU A 222 -12.86 6.86 -15.27
CA LEU A 222 -12.30 6.96 -13.92
C LEU A 222 -11.20 5.91 -13.69
N LEU A 223 -11.47 4.64 -14.01
CA LEU A 223 -10.50 3.56 -13.85
C LEU A 223 -9.26 3.74 -14.72
N ASP A 224 -9.44 4.21 -15.97
CA ASP A 224 -8.33 4.53 -16.86
C ASP A 224 -7.49 5.70 -16.30
N GLY A 225 -8.13 6.69 -15.66
CA GLY A 225 -7.45 7.78 -14.97
C GLY A 225 -6.67 7.37 -13.73
N VAL A 226 -7.26 6.50 -12.90
CA VAL A 226 -6.57 5.95 -11.71
C VAL A 226 -5.37 5.10 -12.14
N ASN A 227 -5.51 4.28 -13.18
CA ASN A 227 -4.39 3.49 -13.72
C ASN A 227 -3.27 4.39 -14.27
N ALA A 228 -3.62 5.46 -14.98
CA ALA A 228 -2.66 6.43 -15.49
C ALA A 228 -1.94 7.19 -14.36
N ALA A 229 -2.69 7.62 -13.34
CA ALA A 229 -2.13 8.29 -12.15
C ALA A 229 -1.17 7.38 -11.37
N SER A 230 -1.56 6.11 -11.18
CA SER A 230 -0.72 5.08 -10.54
C SER A 230 0.60 4.89 -11.30
N MET A 231 0.55 4.83 -12.63
CA MET A 231 1.76 4.76 -13.46
C MET A 231 2.66 6.00 -13.33
N GLY A 232 2.06 7.19 -13.27
CA GLY A 232 2.80 8.44 -13.04
C GLY A 232 3.54 8.43 -11.69
N LEU A 233 2.85 8.05 -10.61
CA LEU A 233 3.43 7.92 -9.27
C LEU A 233 4.53 6.87 -9.22
N MET A 234 4.28 5.68 -9.76
CA MET A 234 5.26 4.61 -9.82
C MET A 234 6.54 5.06 -10.55
N THR A 235 6.39 5.77 -11.67
CA THR A 235 7.52 6.33 -12.43
C THR A 235 8.29 7.35 -11.61
N ALA A 236 7.59 8.25 -10.90
CA ALA A 236 8.20 9.26 -10.03
C ALA A 236 9.02 8.61 -8.90
N VAL A 237 8.43 7.64 -8.21
CA VAL A 237 9.09 6.88 -7.14
C VAL A 237 10.30 6.13 -7.68
N THR A 238 10.19 5.50 -8.86
CA THR A 238 11.32 4.78 -9.46
C THR A 238 12.43 5.73 -9.88
N TRP A 239 12.11 6.93 -10.37
CA TRP A 239 13.11 7.94 -10.67
C TRP A 239 13.81 8.45 -9.39
N GLN A 240 13.07 8.60 -8.29
CA GLN A 240 13.64 8.96 -7.00
C GLN A 240 14.57 7.87 -6.47
N LEU A 241 14.14 6.61 -6.54
CA LEU A 241 14.97 5.45 -6.16
C LEU A 241 16.21 5.33 -7.05
N LEU A 242 16.07 5.58 -8.36
CA LEU A 242 17.18 5.58 -9.32
C LEU A 242 18.25 6.61 -8.94
N ARG A 243 17.84 7.88 -8.70
CA ARG A 243 18.77 8.92 -8.25
C ARG A 243 19.37 8.61 -6.89
N ALA A 244 18.61 7.98 -6.01
CA ALA A 244 19.08 7.56 -4.70
C ALA A 244 20.00 6.32 -4.74
N ALA A 245 20.17 5.66 -5.89
CA ALA A 245 21.03 4.47 -6.01
C ALA A 245 22.19 4.63 -6.99
N VAL A 246 22.16 5.64 -7.84
CA VAL A 246 23.26 6.02 -8.70
C VAL A 246 24.01 7.16 -8.04
N PHE A 247 25.04 6.81 -7.26
CA PHE A 247 25.93 7.77 -6.60
C PHE A 247 27.29 7.87 -7.30
N ASP A 248 27.73 6.77 -7.93
CA ASP A 248 29.03 6.66 -8.61
C ASP A 248 28.90 6.14 -10.05
N SER A 249 29.90 6.45 -10.89
CA SER A 249 29.98 5.97 -12.27
C SER A 249 29.92 4.43 -12.37
N TRP A 250 30.43 3.73 -11.37
CA TRP A 250 30.39 2.26 -11.31
C TRP A 250 28.98 1.72 -10.99
N THR A 251 28.24 2.37 -10.10
CA THR A 251 26.82 2.03 -9.86
C THR A 251 25.95 2.28 -11.08
N ALA A 252 26.27 3.31 -11.87
CA ALA A 252 25.59 3.56 -13.15
C ALA A 252 25.86 2.45 -14.17
N LEU A 253 27.11 1.98 -14.28
CA LEU A 253 27.48 0.85 -15.14
C LEU A 253 26.78 -0.45 -14.71
N LEU A 254 26.73 -0.73 -13.42
CA LEU A 254 26.02 -1.90 -12.89
C LEU A 254 24.52 -1.85 -13.16
N LEU A 255 23.91 -0.67 -12.99
CA LEU A 255 22.50 -0.46 -13.29
C LEU A 255 22.20 -0.67 -14.77
N LEU A 256 23.04 -0.12 -15.66
CA LEU A 256 22.92 -0.29 -17.10
C LEU A 256 23.09 -1.77 -17.50
N ALA A 257 24.10 -2.45 -16.98
CA ALA A 257 24.34 -3.86 -17.24
C ALA A 257 23.16 -4.72 -16.77
N ALA A 258 22.65 -4.48 -15.56
CA ALA A 258 21.48 -5.17 -15.02
C ALA A 258 20.22 -4.90 -15.84
N ALA A 259 19.99 -3.65 -16.26
CA ALA A 259 18.87 -3.28 -17.10
C ALA A 259 18.93 -3.98 -18.47
N VAL A 260 20.09 -3.97 -19.13
CA VAL A 260 20.29 -4.66 -20.42
C VAL A 260 20.08 -6.17 -20.27
N LEU A 261 20.67 -6.80 -19.24
CA LEU A 261 20.49 -8.22 -18.97
C LEU A 261 19.02 -8.60 -18.74
N LEU A 262 18.29 -7.79 -17.99
CA LEU A 262 16.87 -8.00 -17.74
C LEU A 262 16.01 -7.87 -19.00
N PHE A 263 16.24 -6.81 -19.78
CA PHE A 263 15.45 -6.54 -20.99
C PHE A 263 15.76 -7.51 -22.13
N SER A 264 17.02 -7.93 -22.28
CA SER A 264 17.43 -8.81 -23.37
C SER A 264 17.27 -10.30 -23.03
N PHE A 265 17.51 -10.73 -21.79
CA PHE A 265 17.60 -12.17 -21.46
C PHE A 265 16.49 -12.71 -20.56
N LYS A 266 15.55 -11.89 -20.07
CA LYS A 266 14.44 -12.31 -19.17
C LYS A 266 14.93 -13.22 -18.01
N LEU A 267 16.12 -12.95 -17.48
CA LEU A 267 16.72 -13.75 -16.43
C LEU A 267 15.88 -13.71 -15.16
N ASN A 268 15.83 -14.84 -14.45
CA ASN A 268 15.13 -14.92 -13.18
C ASN A 268 15.75 -13.93 -12.18
N THR A 269 14.92 -13.07 -11.60
CA THR A 269 15.29 -12.00 -10.65
C THR A 269 16.22 -12.48 -9.54
N THR A 270 16.06 -13.72 -9.08
CA THR A 270 16.91 -14.33 -8.05
C THR A 270 18.39 -14.41 -8.48
N TRP A 271 18.65 -14.82 -9.73
CA TRP A 271 20.02 -14.95 -10.25
C TRP A 271 20.66 -13.59 -10.53
N LEU A 272 19.85 -12.61 -10.95
CA LEU A 272 20.31 -11.26 -11.21
C LEU A 272 20.74 -10.55 -9.92
N ILE A 273 19.97 -10.72 -8.83
CA ILE A 273 20.31 -10.19 -7.50
C ILE A 273 21.58 -10.86 -6.96
N ALA A 274 21.71 -12.19 -7.11
CA ALA A 274 22.91 -12.91 -6.70
C ALA A 274 24.16 -12.46 -7.47
N GLY A 275 24.04 -12.24 -8.80
CA GLY A 275 25.11 -11.70 -9.63
C GLY A 275 25.48 -10.27 -9.25
N GLY A 276 24.50 -9.41 -9.00
CA GLY A 276 24.73 -8.03 -8.51
C GLY A 276 25.47 -7.98 -7.18
N ALA A 277 25.10 -8.85 -6.23
CA ALA A 277 25.78 -8.98 -4.95
C ALA A 277 27.26 -9.38 -5.12
N LEU A 278 27.55 -10.35 -6.00
CA LEU A 278 28.92 -10.82 -6.26
C LEU A 278 29.78 -9.74 -6.93
N VAL A 279 29.24 -9.02 -7.91
CA VAL A 279 29.97 -7.95 -8.59
C VAL A 279 30.20 -6.75 -7.66
N GLY A 280 29.23 -6.40 -6.81
CA GLY A 280 29.40 -5.36 -5.79
C GLY A 280 30.50 -5.70 -4.79
N TRP A 281 30.58 -6.96 -4.37
CA TRP A 281 31.63 -7.46 -3.49
C TRP A 281 33.03 -7.40 -4.14
N LEU A 282 33.16 -7.81 -5.41
CA LEU A 282 34.45 -7.81 -6.11
C LEU A 282 35.02 -6.43 -6.43
N VAL A 283 34.17 -5.42 -6.51
CA VAL A 283 34.58 -4.05 -6.89
C VAL A 283 35.06 -3.24 -5.69
N GLN A 284 34.56 -3.57 -4.49
CA GLN A 284 34.88 -2.84 -3.25
C GLN A 284 35.88 -3.57 -2.34
N MET A 285 36.35 -4.75 -2.74
CA MET A 285 37.52 -5.42 -2.14
C MET A 285 38.84 -4.83 -2.59
#